data_AF-A0A934C597-F1
#
_entry.id   AF-A0A934C597-F1
#
_cell.length_a   1.000
_cell.length_b   1.000
_cell.length_c   1.000
_cell.angle_alpha   90.00
_cell.angle_beta   90.00
_cell.angle_gamma   90.00
#
_symmetry.space_group_name_H-M   'P 1'
#
loop_
_entity.id
_entity.type
_entity.pdbx_description
1 polymer ?
#
loop_
_entity_poly.entity_id
_entity_poly.type
_entity_poly.pdbx_seq_one_letter_code
_entity_poly.pdbx_strand_id
1 'polypeptide(L)'
;MKNRSASRAGFTLVEIMIVVVIIGLLAAMAIPAFQKVRVASQDKAVLNNARQMAAAADQYYLENGATFAASSSLIGPTSYVKALNTVASEIYPDNYTQGITITIAGIANARTITYAP
;
A
#
# COMPACT_ATOMS: atom_id res chain seq x y z
N MET A 1 11.36 -18.88 62.50
CA MET A 1 11.36 -18.30 61.14
C MET A 1 10.48 -19.19 60.26
N LYS A 2 9.31 -18.72 59.83
CA LYS A 2 8.28 -19.56 59.17
C LYS A 2 8.33 -19.32 57.65
N ASN A 3 9.03 -20.20 56.93
CA ASN A 3 9.11 -20.15 55.46
C ASN A 3 7.75 -20.50 54.87
N ARG A 4 7.07 -19.52 54.26
CA ARG A 4 5.90 -19.79 53.42
C ARG A 4 6.39 -20.34 52.08
N SER A 5 6.19 -21.63 51.84
CA SER A 5 6.30 -22.20 50.51
C SER A 5 5.21 -21.57 49.64
N ALA A 6 5.59 -20.68 48.72
CA ALA A 6 4.68 -20.16 47.71
C ALA A 6 4.25 -21.34 46.83
N SER A 7 2.97 -21.69 46.87
CA SER A 7 2.36 -22.68 45.99
C SER A 7 2.61 -22.26 44.55
N ARG A 8 3.45 -23.01 43.83
CA ARG A 8 3.61 -22.84 42.39
C ARG A 8 2.32 -23.33 41.73
N ALA A 9 1.45 -22.40 41.35
CA ALA A 9 0.30 -22.70 40.51
C ALA A 9 0.80 -23.10 39.11
N GLY A 10 0.57 -24.35 38.73
CA GLY A 10 0.83 -24.84 37.37
C GLY A 10 -0.35 -24.54 36.45
N PHE A 11 -0.07 -24.25 35.19
CA PHE A 11 -1.08 -24.07 34.13
C PHE A 11 -1.68 -25.43 33.77
N THR A 12 -3.01 -25.54 33.68
CA THR A 12 -3.66 -26.80 33.26
C THR A 12 -3.64 -26.96 31.74
N LEU A 13 -3.60 -28.20 31.26
CA LEU A 13 -3.70 -28.51 29.83
C LEU A 13 -5.02 -27.99 29.23
N VAL A 14 -6.09 -28.01 30.03
CA VAL A 14 -7.43 -27.55 29.61
C VAL A 14 -7.44 -26.03 29.37
N GLU A 15 -6.75 -25.26 30.23
CA GLU A 15 -6.63 -23.81 30.04
C GLU A 15 -5.88 -23.48 28.75
N ILE A 16 -4.78 -24.19 28.44
CA ILE A 16 -4.08 -23.99 27.16
C ILE A 16 -4.97 -24.38 25.98
N MET A 17 -5.73 -25.47 26.08
CA MET A 17 -6.58 -25.98 25.00
C MET A 17 -7.66 -24.97 24.59
N ILE A 18 -8.35 -24.36 25.56
CA ILE A 18 -9.40 -23.38 25.27
C ILE A 18 -8.79 -22.11 24.65
N VAL A 19 -7.63 -21.68 25.14
CA VAL A 19 -6.94 -20.48 24.63
C VAL A 19 -6.55 -20.64 23.17
N VAL A 20 -5.93 -21.77 22.78
CA VAL A 20 -5.54 -21.97 21.38
C VAL A 20 -6.74 -22.10 20.44
N VAL A 21 -7.87 -22.64 20.92
CA VAL A 21 -9.12 -22.71 20.15
C VAL A 21 -9.67 -21.31 19.88
N ILE A 22 -9.72 -20.44 20.90
CA ILE A 22 -10.20 -19.06 20.75
C ILE A 22 -9.26 -18.25 19.84
N ILE A 23 -7.94 -18.35 20.04
CA ILE A 23 -6.96 -17.67 19.17
C ILE A 23 -7.06 -18.17 17.74
N GLY A 24 -7.24 -19.47 17.53
CA GLY A 24 -7.43 -20.07 16.21
C GLY A 24 -8.67 -19.53 15.49
N LEU A 25 -9.79 -19.41 16.21
CA LEU A 25 -11.04 -18.82 15.68
C LEU A 25 -10.84 -17.35 15.29
N LEU A 26 -10.22 -16.55 16.17
CA LEU A 26 -9.95 -15.14 15.91
C LEU A 26 -9.01 -14.97 14.71
N ALA A 27 -7.94 -15.75 14.64
CA ALA A 27 -6.97 -15.71 13.55
C ALA A 27 -7.62 -16.08 12.20
N ALA A 28 -8.50 -17.10 12.19
CA ALA A 28 -9.20 -17.52 10.98
C ALA A 28 -10.07 -16.41 10.36
N MET A 29 -10.68 -15.55 11.17
CA MET A 29 -11.44 -14.38 10.68
C MET A 29 -10.54 -13.17 10.40
N ALA A 30 -9.49 -12.96 11.20
CA ALA A 30 -8.62 -11.80 11.10
C ALA A 30 -7.75 -11.80 9.85
N ILE A 31 -7.21 -12.96 9.43
CA ILE A 31 -6.33 -13.08 8.25
C ILE A 31 -7.02 -12.59 6.96
N PRO A 32 -8.21 -13.08 6.56
CA PRO A 32 -8.86 -12.61 5.34
C PRO A 32 -9.30 -11.15 5.43
N ALA A 33 -9.70 -10.68 6.61
CA ALA A 33 -10.05 -9.28 6.83
C ALA A 33 -8.82 -8.36 6.63
N PHE A 34 -7.68 -8.74 7.22
CA PHE A 34 -6.43 -7.99 7.09
C PHE A 34 -5.92 -7.96 5.64
N GLN A 35 -6.02 -9.08 4.91
CA GLN A 35 -5.68 -9.14 3.49
C GLN A 35 -6.51 -8.14 2.67
N LYS A 36 -7.83 -8.06 2.88
CA LYS A 36 -8.70 -7.08 2.21
C LYS A 36 -8.30 -5.64 2.51
N VAL A 37 -8.04 -5.32 3.78
CA VAL A 37 -7.63 -3.97 4.19
C VAL A 37 -6.27 -3.58 3.58
N ARG A 38 -5.31 -4.53 3.55
CA ARG A 38 -4.00 -4.31 2.93
C ARG A 38 -4.15 -3.99 1.45
N VAL A 39 -4.94 -4.77 0.72
CA VAL A 39 -5.20 -4.57 -0.71
C VAL A 39 -5.85 -3.19 -0.97
N ALA A 40 -6.89 -2.84 -0.21
CA ALA A 40 -7.53 -1.53 -0.34
C ALA A 40 -6.60 -0.36 -0.02
N SER A 41 -5.69 -0.54 0.95
CA SER A 41 -4.68 0.47 1.30
C SER A 41 -3.64 0.65 0.19
N GLN A 42 -3.19 -0.45 -0.42
CA GLN A 42 -2.30 -0.42 -1.58
C GLN A 42 -2.96 0.33 -2.75
N ASP A 43 -4.23 0.05 -3.05
CA ASP A 43 -4.94 0.69 -4.15
C ASP A 43 -5.07 2.21 -3.95
N LYS A 44 -5.34 2.64 -2.70
CA LYS A 44 -5.38 4.06 -2.34
C LYS A 44 -4.01 4.75 -2.48
N ALA A 45 -2.93 4.07 -2.07
CA ALA A 45 -1.58 4.61 -2.20
C ALA A 45 -1.18 4.75 -3.68
N VAL A 46 -1.46 3.74 -4.51
CA VAL A 46 -1.22 3.78 -5.96
C VAL A 46 -2.01 4.91 -6.62
N LEU A 47 -3.29 5.09 -6.26
CA LEU A 47 -4.11 6.18 -6.75
C LEU A 47 -3.58 7.56 -6.32
N ASN A 48 -3.04 7.68 -5.11
CA ASN A 48 -2.41 8.91 -4.64
C ASN A 48 -1.16 9.24 -5.47
N ASN A 49 -0.29 8.27 -5.69
CA ASN A 49 0.86 8.41 -6.56
C ASN A 49 0.45 8.83 -7.99
N ALA A 50 -0.63 8.25 -8.54
CA ALA A 50 -1.17 8.64 -9.85
C ALA A 50 -1.60 10.11 -9.89
N ARG A 51 -2.25 10.60 -8.83
CA ARG A 51 -2.62 12.01 -8.68
C ARG A 51 -1.40 12.93 -8.60
N GLN A 52 -0.36 12.53 -7.87
CA GLN A 52 0.90 13.28 -7.81
C GLN A 52 1.54 13.38 -9.20
N MET A 53 1.55 12.29 -9.96
CA MET A 53 2.06 12.26 -11.32
C MET A 53 1.24 13.13 -12.28
N ALA A 54 -0.08 13.11 -12.17
CA ALA A 54 -0.94 13.99 -12.96
C ALA A 54 -0.68 15.47 -12.66
N ALA A 55 -0.64 15.85 -11.38
CA ALA A 55 -0.37 17.23 -10.99
C ALA A 55 1.03 17.69 -11.44
N ALA A 56 2.03 16.82 -11.36
CA ALA A 56 3.37 17.09 -11.87
C ALA A 56 3.40 17.27 -13.40
N ALA A 57 2.68 16.42 -14.13
CA ALA A 57 2.54 16.55 -15.58
C ALA A 57 1.85 17.85 -15.96
N ASP A 58 0.76 18.23 -15.27
CA ASP A 58 0.04 19.48 -15.50
C ASP A 58 0.93 20.70 -15.24
N GLN A 59 1.72 20.68 -14.17
CA GLN A 59 2.68 21.75 -13.89
C GLN A 59 3.75 21.84 -15.00
N TYR A 60 4.28 20.69 -15.45
CA TYR A 60 5.24 20.65 -16.55
C TYR A 60 4.65 21.23 -17.85
N TYR A 61 3.40 20.91 -18.18
CA TYR A 61 2.70 21.44 -19.35
C TYR A 61 2.56 22.95 -19.30
N LEU A 62 2.22 23.49 -18.14
CA LEU A 62 2.09 24.94 -17.93
C LEU A 62 3.44 25.67 -18.06
N GLU A 63 4.51 25.11 -17.50
CA GLU A 63 5.83 25.74 -17.49
C GLU A 63 6.53 25.67 -18.86
N ASN A 64 6.34 24.58 -19.60
CA ASN A 64 7.07 24.31 -20.84
C ASN A 64 6.23 24.50 -22.12
N GLY A 65 4.93 24.78 -21.98
CA GLY A 65 4.00 24.85 -23.12
C GLY A 65 3.87 23.52 -23.88
N ALA A 66 4.17 22.41 -23.22
CA ALA A 66 4.13 21.06 -23.79
C ALA A 66 2.79 20.38 -23.48
N THR A 67 2.40 19.40 -24.30
CA THR A 67 1.24 18.53 -24.04
C THR A 67 1.65 17.11 -23.69
N PHE A 68 2.96 16.88 -23.58
CA PHE A 68 3.59 15.58 -23.37
C PHE A 68 4.74 15.73 -22.37
N ALA A 69 4.85 14.78 -21.44
CA ALA A 69 5.91 14.73 -20.45
C ALA A 69 6.42 13.30 -20.26
N ALA A 70 7.74 13.11 -20.35
CA ALA A 70 8.36 11.85 -19.98
C ALA A 70 8.43 11.71 -18.46
N SER A 71 8.30 10.49 -17.93
CA SER A 71 8.40 10.19 -16.50
C SER A 71 9.71 10.70 -15.88
N SER A 72 10.81 10.69 -16.63
CA SER A 72 12.12 11.23 -16.25
C SER A 72 12.13 12.74 -16.00
N SER A 73 11.22 13.50 -16.63
CA SER A 73 11.08 14.94 -16.42
C SER A 73 10.20 15.27 -15.22
N LEU A 74 9.39 14.31 -14.78
CA LEU A 74 8.43 14.48 -13.69
C LEU A 74 8.98 13.98 -12.36
N ILE A 75 9.77 12.91 -12.38
CA ILE A 75 10.29 12.23 -11.20
C ILE A 75 11.80 12.40 -11.11
N GLY A 76 12.28 12.85 -9.95
CA GLY A 76 13.71 13.00 -9.68
C GLY A 76 13.98 13.94 -8.51
N PRO A 77 15.22 13.98 -7.99
CA PRO A 77 15.56 14.79 -6.81
C PRO A 77 15.25 16.28 -6.95
N THR A 78 15.31 16.80 -8.18
CA THR A 78 15.05 18.21 -8.53
C THR A 78 13.80 18.40 -9.39
N SER A 79 13.00 17.34 -9.58
CA SER A 79 11.79 17.37 -10.39
C SER A 79 10.55 17.62 -9.51
N TYR A 80 9.38 17.68 -10.14
CA TYR A 80 8.10 17.93 -9.46
C TYR A 80 7.76 16.88 -8.39
N VAL A 81 8.06 15.61 -8.66
CA VAL A 81 7.93 14.50 -7.71
C VAL A 81 9.30 13.96 -7.34
N LYS A 82 9.67 14.01 -6.06
CA LYS A 82 11.00 13.59 -5.60
C LYS A 82 11.25 12.09 -5.80
N ALA A 83 10.25 11.28 -5.46
CA ALA A 83 10.24 9.84 -5.65
C ALA A 83 8.81 9.32 -5.49
N LEU A 84 8.47 8.25 -6.21
CA LEU A 84 7.23 7.52 -5.99
C LEU A 84 7.47 6.44 -4.92
N ASN A 85 6.58 6.37 -3.94
CA ASN A 85 6.60 5.28 -2.97
C ASN A 85 5.80 4.09 -3.51
N THR A 86 6.50 3.10 -4.07
CA THR A 86 5.88 1.90 -4.63
C THR A 86 5.50 0.91 -3.53
N VAL A 87 4.26 0.43 -3.52
CA VAL A 87 3.71 -0.39 -2.41
C VAL A 87 3.27 -1.81 -2.82
N ALA A 88 3.21 -2.10 -4.12
CA ALA A 88 2.63 -3.31 -4.68
C ALA A 88 3.25 -3.75 -6.02
N SER A 89 4.52 -3.41 -6.28
CA SER A 89 5.23 -3.71 -7.55
C SER A 89 4.52 -3.14 -8.79
N GLU A 90 3.91 -1.98 -8.61
CA GLU A 90 3.18 -1.26 -9.64
C GLU A 90 4.10 -0.64 -10.70
N ILE A 91 3.60 -0.57 -11.93
CA ILE A 91 4.28 -0.04 -13.10
C ILE A 91 3.54 1.20 -13.57
N TYR A 92 4.23 2.34 -13.54
CA TYR A 92 3.72 3.62 -14.02
C TYR A 92 4.06 3.83 -15.50
N PRO A 93 3.25 4.60 -16.25
CA PRO A 93 3.58 4.95 -17.63
C PRO A 93 4.91 5.69 -17.75
N ASP A 94 5.68 5.38 -18.79
CA ASP A 94 6.89 6.12 -19.12
C ASP A 94 6.60 7.53 -19.64
N ASN A 95 5.39 7.76 -20.13
CA ASN A 95 4.99 9.01 -20.76
C ASN A 95 3.58 9.40 -20.32
N TYR A 96 3.39 10.71 -20.14
CA TYR A 96 2.14 11.35 -19.77
C TYR A 96 1.75 12.30 -20.90
N THR A 97 0.46 12.29 -21.25
CA THR A 97 -0.10 13.19 -22.28
C THR A 97 -1.32 13.87 -21.70
N GLN A 98 -1.43 15.18 -21.95
CA GLN A 98 -2.51 16.00 -21.42
C GLN A 98 -3.88 15.43 -21.82
N GLY A 99 -4.79 15.29 -20.85
CA GLY A 99 -6.14 14.78 -21.06
C GLY A 99 -6.26 13.26 -21.30
N ILE A 100 -5.16 12.50 -21.21
CA ILE A 100 -5.18 11.05 -21.36
C ILE A 100 -5.19 10.37 -19.98
N THR A 101 -6.02 9.33 -19.83
CA THR A 101 -6.10 8.53 -18.60
C THR A 101 -4.77 7.85 -18.30
N ILE A 102 -4.26 8.04 -17.08
CA ILE A 102 -3.09 7.38 -16.55
C ILE A 102 -3.49 5.96 -16.14
N THR A 103 -2.79 4.96 -16.67
CA THR A 103 -3.04 3.55 -16.35
C THR A 103 -1.83 2.96 -15.64
N ILE A 104 -2.01 2.56 -14.38
CA ILE A 104 -1.00 1.90 -13.56
C ILE A 104 -1.25 0.40 -13.59
N ALA A 105 -0.28 -0.38 -14.05
CA ALA A 105 -0.37 -1.83 -14.19
C ALA A 105 0.46 -2.57 -13.13
N GLY A 106 0.38 -3.91 -13.11
CA GLY A 106 1.28 -4.76 -12.33
C GLY A 106 1.02 -4.80 -10.82
N ILE A 107 -0.06 -4.15 -10.34
CA ILE A 107 -0.35 -4.05 -8.91
C ILE A 107 -0.64 -5.46 -8.36
N ALA A 108 0.22 -5.94 -7.45
CA ALA A 108 0.20 -7.30 -6.94
C ALA A 108 0.17 -8.37 -8.06
N ASN A 109 0.93 -8.15 -9.14
CA ASN A 109 1.14 -9.05 -10.28
C ASN A 109 -0.05 -9.26 -11.24
N ALA A 110 -1.14 -8.49 -11.14
CA ALA A 110 -2.25 -8.63 -12.09
C ALA A 110 -3.22 -7.45 -12.21
N ARG A 111 -3.28 -6.52 -11.24
CA ARG A 111 -4.34 -5.50 -11.18
C ARG A 111 -3.91 -4.19 -11.81
N THR A 112 -4.91 -3.46 -12.31
CA THR A 112 -4.75 -2.16 -12.97
C THR A 112 -5.57 -1.11 -12.25
N ILE A 113 -5.01 0.08 -12.05
CA ILE A 113 -5.72 1.26 -11.56
C ILE A 113 -5.61 2.36 -12.61
N THR A 114 -6.74 2.97 -12.95
CA THR A 114 -6.82 4.09 -13.88
C THR A 114 -7.13 5.38 -13.15
N TYR A 115 -6.47 6.47 -13.55
CA TYR A 115 -6.75 7.81 -13.09
C TYR A 115 -6.97 8.71 -14.31
N ALA A 116 -8.18 9.27 -14.43
CA ALA A 116 -8.47 10.30 -15.42
C ALA A 116 -8.02 11.66 -14.84
N PRO A 117 -7.07 12.36 -15.48
CA PRO A 117 -6.64 13.69 -15.06
C PRO A 117 -7.75 14.74 -15.21
#